data_AF-A0A0F6W2A7-F1
#
_entry.id   AF-A0A0F6W2A7-F1
#
_cell.length_a   1.000
_cell.length_b   1.000
_cell.length_c   1.000
_cell.angle_alpha   90.00
_cell.angle_beta   90.00
_cell.angle_gamma   90.00
#
_symmetry.space_group_name_H-M   'P 1'
#
loop_
_entity.id
_entity.type
_entity.pdbx_description
1 polymer ?
#
loop_
_entity_poly.entity_id
_entity_poly.type
_entity_poly.pdbx_seq_one_letter_code
_entity_poly.pdbx_strand_id
1 'polypeptide(L)'
;MENALFLREEPEVIVCPRCGKENQDHYKFCLGCGAELPRDAAHAPKSFTAATPPAGFQGGSGGASGGFGAPQASPAPRPGGFGPPPGGGFGPPPPVASPAPSSGFGAPVGAPPSGGFGPPPAISPAPAPAMAAPPMPAAAPAPAAAADTVTCPKCGSSNNKNFKFCGTCGHPLQGASAAPPPMAAPAAAPAVSSGPKRGSLVLIRPDGSEGDSFPLSDITVVGREAGGLFASDSYLSPRHATFSFGASGLTVRDESSLNGVYIRIAADTPSELRDGAVFRIGQEIIRFERLKASPPQQGVEVMGSPSAGLVGRICLVIGRETTGNCYAIPTSGLHLGRERGDILFPDDGYVSGLHCRLHEEGGRMLITDVGSSNGTFLRITGSAPVPSGSLLLMGQQLFRVEF
;
A
#
# COMPACT_ATOMS: atom_id res chain seq x y z
N MET A 1 25.87 -31.80 -34.68
CA MET A 1 25.48 -30.40 -34.44
C MET A 1 24.28 -30.14 -35.33
N GLU A 2 23.07 -30.14 -34.79
CA GLU A 2 21.96 -29.45 -35.45
C GLU A 2 20.96 -29.00 -34.39
N ASN A 3 20.69 -27.70 -34.44
CA ASN A 3 19.86 -26.92 -33.53
C ASN A 3 18.39 -27.35 -33.63
N ALA A 4 17.81 -27.78 -32.53
CA ALA A 4 16.36 -27.75 -32.37
C ALA A 4 15.94 -26.31 -32.06
N LEU A 5 15.47 -25.59 -33.09
CA LEU A 5 14.77 -24.33 -32.93
C LEU A 5 13.41 -24.59 -32.29
N PHE A 6 13.30 -24.29 -31.00
CA PHE A 6 12.01 -24.02 -30.36
C PHE A 6 11.36 -22.86 -31.12
N LEU A 7 10.29 -23.13 -31.87
CA LEU A 7 9.36 -22.09 -32.28
C LEU A 7 8.71 -21.57 -30.99
N ARG A 8 9.22 -20.46 -30.49
CA ARG A 8 8.54 -19.66 -29.47
C ARG A 8 7.31 -19.06 -30.16
N GLU A 9 6.11 -19.44 -29.73
CA GLU A 9 4.92 -18.63 -30.01
C GLU A 9 5.22 -17.22 -29.50
N GLU A 10 5.23 -16.26 -30.42
CA GLU A 10 5.43 -14.86 -30.05
C GLU A 10 4.22 -14.40 -29.23
N PRO A 11 4.41 -13.76 -28.06
CA PRO A 11 3.30 -13.33 -27.23
C PRO A 11 2.48 -12.30 -28.01
N GLU A 12 1.18 -12.55 -28.20
CA GLU A 12 0.29 -11.62 -28.87
C GLU A 12 0.28 -10.27 -28.11
N VAL A 13 0.61 -9.21 -28.84
CA VAL A 13 0.70 -7.85 -28.30
C VAL A 13 -0.56 -7.09 -28.68
N ILE A 14 -1.19 -6.46 -27.68
CA ILE A 14 -2.32 -5.56 -27.87
C ILE A 14 -1.90 -4.09 -27.69
N VAL A 15 -2.17 -3.28 -28.70
CA VAL A 15 -1.88 -1.84 -28.69
C VAL A 15 -3.04 -1.09 -28.06
N CYS A 16 -2.76 -0.28 -27.04
CA CYS A 16 -3.78 0.51 -26.37
C CYS A 16 -4.36 1.57 -27.33
N PRO A 17 -5.68 1.60 -27.59
CA PRO A 17 -6.29 2.60 -28.46
C PRO A 17 -6.28 4.02 -27.89
N ARG A 18 -5.99 4.17 -26.58
CA ARG A 18 -5.99 5.48 -25.89
C ARG A 18 -4.62 6.15 -25.84
N CYS A 19 -3.54 5.40 -25.68
CA CYS A 19 -2.19 5.96 -25.55
C CYS A 19 -1.14 5.32 -26.47
N GLY A 20 -1.51 4.33 -27.28
CA GLY A 20 -0.60 3.66 -28.22
C GLY A 20 0.42 2.73 -27.56
N LYS A 21 0.40 2.56 -26.24
CA LYS A 21 1.33 1.65 -25.54
C LYS A 21 0.98 0.20 -25.83
N GLU A 22 2.00 -0.58 -26.17
CA GLU A 22 1.94 -2.04 -26.31
C GLU A 22 1.78 -2.72 -24.95
N ASN A 23 0.86 -3.66 -24.84
CA ASN A 23 0.65 -4.49 -23.65
C ASN A 23 0.54 -5.95 -24.10
N GLN A 24 0.81 -6.89 -23.20
CA GLN A 24 0.52 -8.29 -23.47
C GLN A 24 -0.99 -8.53 -23.43
N ASP A 25 -1.49 -9.43 -24.27
CA ASP A 25 -2.90 -9.82 -24.42
C ASP A 25 -3.65 -10.15 -23.11
N HIS A 26 -2.96 -10.70 -22.10
CA HIS A 26 -3.57 -11.05 -20.82
C HIS A 26 -3.94 -9.85 -19.95
N TYR A 27 -3.42 -8.65 -20.24
CA TYR A 27 -3.76 -7.45 -19.49
C TYR A 27 -5.17 -6.96 -19.85
N LYS A 28 -6.00 -6.73 -18.82
CA LYS A 28 -7.34 -6.13 -18.99
C LYS A 28 -7.28 -4.62 -19.20
N PHE A 29 -6.29 -3.98 -18.59
CA PHE A 29 -6.10 -2.53 -18.62
C PHE A 29 -4.70 -2.19 -19.07
N CYS A 30 -4.55 -1.09 -19.80
CA CYS A 30 -3.27 -0.61 -20.28
C CYS A 30 -2.36 -0.17 -19.12
N LEU A 31 -1.13 -0.70 -19.07
CA LEU A 31 -0.09 -0.36 -18.09
C LEU A 31 0.48 1.06 -18.27
N GLY A 32 0.01 1.84 -19.24
CA GLY A 32 0.43 3.22 -19.47
C GLY A 32 -0.60 4.24 -19.01
N CYS A 33 -1.87 4.01 -19.32
CA CYS A 33 -2.94 5.00 -19.10
C CYS A 33 -4.17 4.47 -18.35
N GLY A 34 -4.19 3.19 -17.97
CA GLY A 34 -5.31 2.56 -17.25
C GLY A 34 -6.58 2.34 -18.08
N ALA A 35 -6.56 2.59 -19.39
CA ALA A 35 -7.71 2.32 -20.26
C ALA A 35 -7.94 0.82 -20.44
N GLU A 36 -9.20 0.39 -20.55
CA GLU A 36 -9.54 -1.00 -20.88
C GLU A 36 -9.07 -1.35 -22.30
N LEU A 37 -8.42 -2.51 -22.44
CA LEU A 37 -7.88 -2.98 -23.71
C LEU A 37 -8.95 -3.78 -24.48
N PRO A 38 -9.12 -3.55 -25.79
CA PRO A 38 -10.15 -4.22 -26.59
C PRO A 38 -9.85 -5.71 -26.73
N ARG A 39 -10.70 -6.58 -26.17
CA ARG A 39 -10.55 -8.03 -26.29
C ARG A 39 -11.36 -8.56 -27.46
N ASP A 40 -10.72 -9.32 -28.35
CA ASP A 40 -11.45 -10.13 -29.32
C ASP A 40 -12.23 -11.24 -28.58
N ALA A 41 -13.46 -11.49 -29.03
CA ALA A 41 -14.40 -12.41 -28.39
C ALA A 41 -13.90 -13.88 -28.33
N ALA A 42 -12.81 -14.21 -29.02
CA ALA A 42 -12.19 -15.54 -29.02
C ALA A 42 -11.48 -15.92 -27.70
N HIS A 43 -11.10 -14.94 -26.86
CA HIS A 43 -10.32 -15.17 -25.63
C HIS A 43 -11.01 -14.66 -24.35
N ALA A 44 -12.34 -14.50 -24.37
CA ALA A 44 -13.09 -14.23 -23.15
C ALA A 44 -13.03 -15.46 -22.20
N PRO A 45 -12.60 -15.31 -20.93
CA PRO A 45 -12.68 -16.40 -19.97
C PRO A 45 -14.15 -16.77 -19.76
N LYS A 46 -14.46 -18.06 -19.91
CA LYS A 46 -15.81 -18.61 -19.71
C LYS A 46 -16.31 -18.22 -18.32
N SER A 47 -17.37 -17.41 -18.27
CA SER A 47 -18.03 -17.04 -17.03
C SER A 47 -18.58 -18.30 -16.35
N PHE A 48 -18.06 -18.64 -15.17
CA PHE A 48 -18.60 -19.68 -14.33
C PHE A 48 -19.89 -19.15 -13.69
N THR A 49 -21.04 -19.44 -14.31
CA THR A 49 -22.35 -19.25 -13.69
C THR A 49 -22.65 -20.46 -12.83
N ALA A 50 -22.40 -20.35 -11.52
CA ALA A 50 -22.94 -21.32 -10.57
C ALA A 50 -24.46 -21.09 -10.45
N ALA A 51 -25.25 -22.06 -10.92
CA ALA A 51 -26.68 -22.06 -10.74
C ALA A 51 -27.02 -22.24 -9.25
N THR A 52 -27.71 -21.27 -8.66
CA THR A 52 -28.28 -21.37 -7.31
C THR A 52 -29.48 -22.32 -7.35
N PRO A 53 -29.53 -23.40 -6.55
CA PRO A 53 -30.70 -24.28 -6.49
C PRO A 53 -31.94 -23.54 -5.96
N PRO A 54 -33.13 -23.72 -6.55
CA PRO A 54 -34.35 -23.12 -6.05
C PRO A 54 -34.94 -24.01 -4.96
N ALA A 55 -34.54 -23.78 -3.70
CA ALA A 55 -35.23 -24.37 -2.56
C ALA A 55 -35.23 -23.35 -1.41
N GLY A 56 -36.22 -22.47 -1.44
CA GLY A 56 -36.59 -21.63 -0.30
C GLY A 56 -37.12 -22.53 0.81
N PHE A 57 -36.52 -22.42 2.00
CA PHE A 57 -37.04 -23.04 3.21
C PHE A 57 -38.35 -22.34 3.58
N GLN A 58 -39.46 -23.06 3.53
CA GLN A 58 -40.77 -22.54 3.90
C GLN A 58 -40.83 -22.29 5.41
N GLY A 59 -40.98 -21.03 5.80
CA GLY A 59 -41.33 -20.64 7.16
C GLY A 59 -42.76 -21.06 7.48
N GLY A 60 -42.92 -22.09 8.31
CA GLY A 60 -44.20 -22.53 8.83
C GLY A 60 -44.73 -21.57 9.88
N SER A 61 -45.71 -20.76 9.50
CA SER A 61 -46.63 -20.07 10.41
C SER A 61 -47.56 -21.08 11.07
N GLY A 62 -47.40 -21.29 12.38
CA GLY A 62 -48.30 -22.11 13.20
C GLY A 62 -48.76 -21.33 14.43
N GLY A 63 -49.90 -20.68 14.33
CA GLY A 63 -50.68 -20.24 15.48
C GLY A 63 -51.87 -21.18 15.67
N ALA A 64 -51.99 -21.80 16.84
CA ALA A 64 -53.26 -22.14 17.50
C ALA A 64 -53.01 -22.86 18.85
N SER A 65 -53.44 -22.19 19.92
CA SER A 65 -54.15 -22.68 21.11
C SER A 65 -54.05 -24.17 21.52
N GLY A 66 -53.67 -24.38 22.79
CA GLY A 66 -54.01 -25.60 23.54
C GLY A 66 -53.25 -25.67 24.86
N GLY A 67 -53.94 -25.40 25.97
CA GLY A 67 -53.36 -25.47 27.31
C GLY A 67 -53.14 -26.91 27.79
N PHE A 68 -52.39 -27.03 28.89
CA PHE A 68 -52.68 -27.81 30.12
C PHE A 68 -51.38 -28.23 30.81
N GLY A 69 -51.30 -27.95 32.11
CA GLY A 69 -50.59 -28.79 33.08
C GLY A 69 -49.20 -28.37 33.51
N ALA A 70 -49.11 -27.61 34.61
CA ALA A 70 -47.94 -27.67 35.50
C ALA A 70 -47.88 -29.07 36.17
N PRO A 71 -46.68 -29.54 36.55
CA PRO A 71 -46.48 -29.73 37.99
C PRO A 71 -45.08 -29.38 38.51
N GLN A 72 -45.12 -28.73 39.67
CA GLN A 72 -44.29 -28.83 40.89
C GLN A 72 -42.76 -28.94 40.84
N ALA A 73 -42.15 -28.09 41.66
CA ALA A 73 -40.77 -28.10 42.13
C ALA A 73 -40.56 -29.00 43.35
N SER A 74 -39.36 -29.59 43.47
CA SER A 74 -38.57 -29.86 44.69
C SER A 74 -37.25 -30.62 44.32
N PRO A 75 -36.23 -30.73 45.19
CA PRO A 75 -35.22 -29.70 45.46
C PRO A 75 -33.77 -30.18 45.19
N ALA A 76 -32.81 -29.25 45.37
CA ALA A 76 -31.37 -29.44 45.19
C ALA A 76 -30.71 -30.53 46.09
N PRO A 77 -29.58 -31.12 45.68
CA PRO A 77 -28.61 -31.71 46.59
C PRO A 77 -27.46 -30.73 46.90
N ARG A 78 -27.12 -30.63 48.19
CA ARG A 78 -25.91 -29.98 48.75
C ARG A 78 -24.78 -31.02 48.95
N PRO A 79 -23.54 -30.59 49.24
CA PRO A 79 -22.31 -31.25 48.79
C PRO A 79 -21.81 -32.35 49.73
N GLY A 80 -21.30 -33.44 49.16
CA GLY A 80 -20.54 -34.47 49.87
C GLY A 80 -19.04 -34.29 49.60
N GLY A 81 -18.28 -34.05 50.66
CA GLY A 81 -16.82 -34.06 50.62
C GLY A 81 -16.25 -35.47 50.54
N PHE A 82 -15.16 -35.62 49.79
CA PHE A 82 -14.24 -36.75 49.87
C PHE A 82 -12.80 -36.23 49.80
N GLY A 83 -11.97 -36.78 50.68
CA GLY A 83 -10.64 -36.27 51.08
C GLY A 83 -9.50 -36.46 50.06
N PRO A 84 -8.25 -36.17 50.48
CA PRO A 84 -7.09 -36.09 49.60
C PRO A 84 -6.47 -37.46 49.30
N PRO A 85 -5.88 -37.68 48.10
CA PRO A 85 -5.01 -38.82 47.88
C PRO A 85 -3.54 -38.53 48.28
N PRO A 86 -2.75 -39.57 48.57
CA PRO A 86 -1.42 -39.46 49.17
C PRO A 86 -0.31 -39.22 48.15
N GLY A 87 0.83 -38.73 48.65
CA GLY A 87 2.05 -38.52 47.89
C GLY A 87 2.76 -39.81 47.46
N GLY A 88 3.50 -39.70 46.36
CA GLY A 88 4.46 -40.69 45.87
C GLY A 88 5.27 -40.06 44.74
N GLY A 89 6.57 -39.85 44.98
CA GLY A 89 7.50 -39.28 44.00
C GLY A 89 8.23 -40.32 43.19
N PHE A 90 8.57 -39.97 41.95
CA PHE A 90 9.58 -40.57 41.05
C PHE A 90 9.95 -39.45 40.06
N GLY A 91 11.16 -38.89 40.04
CA GLY A 91 12.38 -39.43 39.39
C GLY A 91 12.57 -38.80 37.98
N PRO A 92 13.67 -38.08 37.68
CA PRO A 92 13.84 -37.36 36.40
C PRO A 92 14.23 -38.28 35.21
N PRO A 93 13.96 -37.86 33.96
CA PRO A 93 14.26 -38.66 32.76
C PRO A 93 15.75 -38.61 32.36
N PRO A 94 16.28 -39.66 31.70
CA PRO A 94 17.66 -39.69 31.21
C PRO A 94 17.83 -38.94 29.86
N PRO A 95 19.06 -38.48 29.54
CA PRO A 95 19.37 -37.78 28.29
C PRO A 95 19.63 -38.76 27.13
N VAL A 96 19.19 -38.39 25.92
CA VAL A 96 19.49 -39.13 24.69
C VAL A 96 20.55 -38.39 23.88
N ALA A 97 21.61 -39.13 23.54
CA ALA A 97 22.86 -38.65 22.98
C ALA A 97 22.80 -38.35 21.47
N SER A 98 23.62 -37.38 21.05
CA SER A 98 24.03 -37.14 19.67
C SER A 98 24.98 -38.23 19.16
N PRO A 99 25.01 -38.48 17.84
CA PRO A 99 26.25 -38.91 17.19
C PRO A 99 26.68 -37.93 16.09
N ALA A 100 27.98 -37.64 16.08
CA ALA A 100 28.76 -37.13 14.96
C ALA A 100 29.84 -38.18 14.59
N PRO A 101 30.71 -37.95 13.59
CA PRO A 101 30.47 -38.08 12.16
C PRO A 101 31.28 -39.26 11.57
N SER A 102 30.99 -39.66 10.33
CA SER A 102 31.90 -40.50 9.54
C SER A 102 32.14 -39.90 8.16
N SER A 103 33.43 -39.80 7.83
CA SER A 103 34.02 -39.41 6.55
C SER A 103 34.12 -40.60 5.60
N GLY A 104 33.96 -40.39 4.28
CA GLY A 104 34.36 -41.40 3.28
C GLY A 104 33.91 -41.16 1.84
N PHE A 105 34.86 -40.71 1.02
CA PHE A 105 34.94 -40.56 -0.45
C PHE A 105 34.22 -41.60 -1.35
N GLY A 106 33.73 -41.14 -2.52
CA GLY A 106 33.42 -41.99 -3.68
C GLY A 106 32.72 -41.26 -4.84
N ALA A 107 33.28 -41.34 -6.05
CA ALA A 107 33.01 -40.56 -7.28
C ALA A 107 31.70 -40.89 -8.06
N PRO A 108 31.29 -40.08 -9.07
CA PRO A 108 30.00 -40.21 -9.76
C PRO A 108 30.04 -41.19 -10.94
N VAL A 109 28.92 -41.86 -11.23
CA VAL A 109 28.78 -42.82 -12.33
C VAL A 109 27.75 -42.34 -13.36
N GLY A 110 28.29 -41.98 -14.54
CA GLY A 110 27.84 -42.29 -15.91
C GLY A 110 26.36 -42.27 -16.32
N ALA A 111 26.03 -41.40 -17.26
CA ALA A 111 24.85 -41.46 -18.14
C ALA A 111 24.99 -42.53 -19.25
N PRO A 112 23.89 -43.12 -19.77
CA PRO A 112 23.92 -43.94 -20.99
C PRO A 112 23.54 -43.18 -22.28
N PRO A 113 23.88 -43.72 -23.47
CA PRO A 113 24.05 -42.96 -24.72
C PRO A 113 22.87 -43.00 -25.70
N SER A 114 22.87 -42.01 -26.59
CA SER A 114 21.99 -41.80 -27.74
C SER A 114 22.39 -42.67 -28.94
N GLY A 115 21.41 -43.35 -29.55
CA GLY A 115 21.55 -44.05 -30.84
C GLY A 115 20.79 -43.31 -31.95
N GLY A 116 21.48 -42.98 -33.04
CA GLY A 116 20.95 -42.28 -34.21
C GLY A 116 20.51 -43.22 -35.33
N PHE A 117 19.53 -42.76 -36.12
CA PHE A 117 19.23 -43.24 -37.47
C PHE A 117 19.07 -42.02 -38.39
N GLY A 118 19.69 -42.08 -39.57
CA GLY A 118 20.01 -40.96 -40.43
C GLY A 118 18.86 -40.40 -41.29
N PRO A 119 19.13 -39.32 -42.07
CA PRO A 119 18.11 -38.59 -42.82
C PRO A 119 17.87 -39.18 -44.23
N PRO A 120 16.64 -39.11 -44.78
CA PRO A 120 16.34 -39.34 -46.19
C PRO A 120 16.52 -38.05 -47.05
N PRO A 121 16.48 -38.15 -48.40
CA PRO A 121 17.26 -37.29 -49.29
C PRO A 121 16.61 -35.94 -49.64
N ALA A 122 17.46 -35.03 -50.12
CA ALA A 122 17.14 -33.68 -50.55
C ALA A 122 16.37 -33.64 -51.89
N ILE A 123 15.33 -32.80 -51.95
CA ILE A 123 14.65 -32.39 -53.17
C ILE A 123 14.68 -30.86 -53.25
N SER A 124 15.29 -30.33 -54.31
CA SER A 124 15.34 -28.90 -54.66
C SER A 124 14.09 -28.47 -55.46
N PRO A 125 13.81 -27.15 -55.57
CA PRO A 125 12.45 -26.61 -55.60
C PRO A 125 11.85 -26.42 -57.00
N ALA A 126 10.52 -26.31 -57.06
CA ALA A 126 9.74 -25.89 -58.24
C ALA A 126 9.27 -24.42 -58.11
N PRO A 127 9.05 -23.70 -59.23
CA PRO A 127 8.95 -22.23 -59.27
C PRO A 127 7.56 -21.69 -58.90
N ALA A 128 7.55 -20.42 -58.45
CA ALA A 128 6.38 -19.68 -58.00
C ALA A 128 5.39 -19.31 -59.11
N PRO A 129 4.06 -19.38 -58.87
CA PRO A 129 3.07 -18.71 -59.70
C PRO A 129 2.87 -17.24 -59.26
N ALA A 130 2.71 -16.36 -60.25
CA ALA A 130 2.47 -14.93 -60.09
C ALA A 130 0.97 -14.58 -60.15
N MET A 131 0.65 -13.39 -59.60
CA MET A 131 -0.61 -12.62 -59.67
C MET A 131 -1.71 -13.07 -58.68
N ALA A 132 -2.45 -12.19 -57.99
CA ALA A 132 -2.87 -10.82 -58.32
C ALA A 132 -3.07 -9.94 -57.06
N ALA A 133 -3.03 -8.62 -57.26
CA ALA A 133 -3.20 -7.59 -56.24
C ALA A 133 -4.63 -7.54 -55.67
N PRO A 134 -4.81 -7.25 -54.36
CA PRO A 134 -6.12 -7.03 -53.76
C PRO A 134 -6.74 -5.68 -54.19
N PRO A 135 -8.08 -5.59 -54.35
CA PRO A 135 -8.76 -4.36 -54.69
C PRO A 135 -8.79 -3.38 -53.50
N MET A 136 -8.66 -2.08 -53.80
CA MET A 136 -8.79 -0.99 -52.83
C MET A 136 -10.20 -0.98 -52.20
N PRO A 137 -10.34 -0.86 -50.87
CA PRO A 137 -11.61 -0.51 -50.26
C PRO A 137 -11.92 0.97 -50.45
N ALA A 138 -13.18 1.22 -50.82
CA ALA A 138 -13.76 2.52 -51.12
C ALA A 138 -13.68 3.52 -49.95
N ALA A 139 -13.57 4.80 -50.30
CA ALA A 139 -13.55 5.93 -49.39
C ALA A 139 -14.75 5.92 -48.43
N ALA A 140 -14.46 6.00 -47.14
CA ALA A 140 -15.44 6.18 -46.09
C ALA A 140 -16.14 7.56 -46.23
N PRO A 141 -17.45 7.65 -45.97
CA PRO A 141 -18.17 8.91 -46.00
C PRO A 141 -17.72 9.82 -44.85
N ALA A 142 -17.46 11.08 -45.16
CA ALA A 142 -17.20 12.12 -44.17
C ALA A 142 -18.46 12.35 -43.31
N PRO A 143 -18.38 12.32 -41.97
CA PRO A 143 -19.39 12.92 -41.13
C PRO A 143 -19.10 14.40 -40.96
N ALA A 144 -19.91 15.23 -41.62
CA ALA A 144 -20.07 16.62 -41.28
C ALA A 144 -20.79 16.74 -39.93
N ALA A 145 -20.09 17.20 -38.91
CA ALA A 145 -20.63 18.04 -37.85
C ALA A 145 -19.45 18.81 -37.27
N ALA A 146 -19.42 20.12 -37.49
CA ALA A 146 -18.46 21.02 -36.86
C ALA A 146 -18.66 20.94 -35.34
N ALA A 147 -17.92 20.05 -34.69
CA ALA A 147 -17.79 20.04 -33.25
C ALA A 147 -16.99 21.29 -32.89
N ASP A 148 -17.67 22.22 -32.24
CA ASP A 148 -17.08 23.35 -31.57
C ASP A 148 -15.98 22.84 -30.62
N THR A 149 -14.72 22.87 -31.05
CA THR A 149 -13.56 22.46 -30.27
C THR A 149 -12.84 23.67 -29.69
N VAL A 150 -12.20 23.49 -28.53
CA VAL A 150 -11.33 24.43 -27.84
C VAL A 150 -9.99 23.76 -27.58
N THR A 151 -8.92 24.44 -27.97
CA THR A 151 -7.56 23.96 -27.73
C THR A 151 -7.13 24.32 -26.32
N CYS A 152 -6.59 23.35 -25.58
CA CYS A 152 -6.06 23.60 -24.25
C CYS A 152 -4.82 24.52 -24.31
N PRO A 153 -4.80 25.65 -23.59
CA PRO A 153 -3.64 26.56 -23.60
C PRO A 153 -2.41 26.00 -22.89
N LYS A 154 -2.58 24.97 -22.04
CA LYS A 154 -1.48 24.37 -21.28
C LYS A 154 -0.76 23.24 -22.05
N CYS A 155 -1.50 22.36 -22.72
CA CYS A 155 -0.92 21.18 -23.37
C CYS A 155 -1.24 21.04 -24.86
N GLY A 156 -2.00 21.97 -25.45
CA GLY A 156 -2.31 21.96 -26.88
C GLY A 156 -3.33 20.92 -27.35
N SER A 157 -3.90 20.12 -26.45
CA SER A 157 -4.92 19.13 -26.85
C SER A 157 -6.22 19.80 -27.32
N SER A 158 -6.82 19.25 -28.37
CA SER A 158 -8.16 19.64 -28.82
C SER A 158 -9.20 19.00 -27.93
N ASN A 159 -10.07 19.81 -27.33
CA ASN A 159 -11.14 19.37 -26.44
C ASN A 159 -12.47 19.90 -27.00
N ASN A 160 -13.58 19.24 -26.70
CA ASN A 160 -14.91 19.80 -27.01
C ASN A 160 -15.17 21.04 -26.15
N LYS A 161 -15.80 22.09 -26.71
CA LYS A 161 -16.19 23.29 -25.96
C LYS A 161 -17.06 22.99 -24.76
N ASN A 162 -17.83 21.89 -24.69
CA ASN A 162 -18.62 21.58 -23.48
C ASN A 162 -17.79 21.11 -22.28
N PHE A 163 -16.49 20.82 -22.44
CA PHE A 163 -15.64 20.41 -21.33
C PHE A 163 -15.17 21.61 -20.51
N LYS A 164 -15.43 21.57 -19.20
CA LYS A 164 -14.90 22.56 -18.24
C LYS A 164 -13.38 22.43 -18.02
N PHE A 165 -12.82 21.25 -18.27
CA PHE A 165 -11.40 20.92 -18.09
C PHE A 165 -10.87 20.11 -19.27
N CYS A 166 -9.58 20.27 -19.56
CA CYS A 166 -8.85 19.53 -20.57
C CYS A 166 -8.78 18.06 -20.20
N GLY A 167 -9.26 17.18 -21.09
CA GLY A 167 -9.26 15.74 -20.89
C GLY A 167 -7.86 15.10 -20.88
N THR A 168 -6.83 15.82 -21.31
CA THR A 168 -5.43 15.34 -21.34
C THR A 168 -4.62 15.80 -20.13
N CYS A 169 -4.70 17.07 -19.74
CA CYS A 169 -3.85 17.63 -18.67
C CYS A 169 -4.60 18.22 -17.47
N GLY A 170 -5.94 18.20 -17.48
CA GLY A 170 -6.79 18.69 -16.39
C GLY A 170 -6.92 20.21 -16.29
N HIS A 171 -6.34 20.99 -17.21
CA HIS A 171 -6.42 22.45 -17.18
C HIS A 171 -7.83 22.98 -17.54
N PRO A 172 -8.41 23.95 -16.82
CA PRO A 172 -9.73 24.49 -17.12
C PRO A 172 -9.80 25.15 -18.51
N LEU A 173 -10.89 24.92 -19.25
CA LEU A 173 -11.07 25.37 -20.64
C LEU A 173 -12.12 26.49 -20.80
N GLN A 174 -12.97 26.71 -19.79
CA GLN A 174 -14.03 27.73 -19.81
C GLN A 174 -14.06 28.55 -18.52
N GLY A 175 -13.98 29.88 -18.68
CA GLY A 175 -14.01 30.84 -17.57
C GLY A 175 -12.97 31.96 -17.70
N ALA A 176 -12.87 32.61 -18.87
CA ALA A 176 -12.31 33.94 -18.99
C ALA A 176 -13.34 34.82 -19.69
N SER A 177 -14.33 35.30 -18.92
CA SER A 177 -15.15 36.44 -19.34
C SER A 177 -15.01 37.51 -18.26
N ALA A 178 -14.62 38.71 -18.72
CA ALA A 178 -14.24 39.90 -17.97
C ALA A 178 -13.01 39.72 -17.06
N ALA A 179 -11.84 40.11 -17.59
CA ALA A 179 -10.71 40.51 -16.78
C ALA A 179 -11.16 41.62 -15.81
N PRO A 180 -10.98 41.47 -14.49
CA PRO A 180 -10.85 42.63 -13.62
C PRO A 180 -9.66 43.46 -14.15
N PRO A 181 -9.66 44.80 -13.95
CA PRO A 181 -8.48 45.61 -14.29
C PRO A 181 -7.24 45.00 -13.61
N PRO A 182 -6.01 45.25 -14.10
CA PRO A 182 -4.80 44.64 -13.57
C PRO A 182 -4.63 45.08 -12.11
N MET A 183 -5.21 44.32 -11.19
CA MET A 183 -4.71 44.23 -9.85
C MET A 183 -3.33 43.65 -10.04
N ALA A 184 -2.34 44.48 -9.68
CA ALA A 184 -0.97 44.07 -9.48
C ALA A 184 -0.95 42.63 -8.96
N ALA A 185 -0.08 41.81 -9.54
CA ALA A 185 0.25 40.50 -9.01
C ALA A 185 0.21 40.58 -7.48
N PRO A 186 -0.56 39.73 -6.77
CA PRO A 186 -0.28 39.60 -5.35
C PRO A 186 1.18 39.15 -5.33
N ALA A 187 2.04 40.09 -4.94
CA ALA A 187 3.38 39.78 -4.49
C ALA A 187 3.22 38.53 -3.64
N ALA A 188 4.01 37.49 -3.95
CA ALA A 188 4.08 36.28 -3.15
C ALA A 188 3.95 36.69 -1.69
N ALA A 189 2.82 36.35 -1.07
CA ALA A 189 2.65 36.61 0.34
C ALA A 189 3.83 35.89 0.97
N PRO A 190 4.75 36.60 1.64
CA PRO A 190 5.93 35.95 2.18
C PRO A 190 5.41 34.86 3.12
N ALA A 191 6.04 33.68 3.07
CA ALA A 191 5.95 32.76 4.18
C ALA A 191 6.05 33.60 5.46
N VAL A 192 5.07 33.45 6.35
CA VAL A 192 5.00 34.19 7.61
C VAL A 192 6.12 33.67 8.51
N SER A 193 7.33 34.11 8.21
CA SER A 193 8.54 33.92 9.00
C SER A 193 8.68 35.19 9.82
N SER A 194 8.21 35.16 11.07
CA SER A 194 8.36 36.29 11.99
C SER A 194 9.63 36.08 12.82
N GLY A 195 10.63 36.93 12.62
CA GLY A 195 11.84 36.95 13.45
C GLY A 195 13.14 36.58 12.73
N PRO A 196 14.30 36.72 13.41
CA PRO A 196 15.61 36.37 12.85
C PRO A 196 15.68 34.88 12.48
N LYS A 197 16.55 34.52 11.52
CA LYS A 197 16.81 33.11 11.18
C LYS A 197 17.39 32.39 12.40
N ARG A 198 16.72 31.34 12.85
CA ARG A 198 17.11 30.46 13.97
C ARG A 198 17.48 29.05 13.52
N GLY A 199 17.10 28.65 12.31
CA GLY A 199 17.44 27.35 11.74
C GLY A 199 17.11 27.25 10.26
N SER A 200 17.12 26.04 9.74
CA SER A 200 16.67 25.74 8.37
C SER A 200 16.10 24.33 8.24
N LEU A 201 15.24 24.17 7.23
CA LEU A 201 14.86 22.89 6.66
C LEU A 201 15.71 22.68 5.41
N VAL A 202 16.55 21.65 5.39
CA VAL A 202 17.39 21.28 4.25
C VAL A 202 16.71 20.14 3.51
N LEU A 203 16.41 20.32 2.22
CA LEU A 203 15.85 19.27 1.39
C LEU A 203 16.86 18.13 1.22
N ILE A 204 16.44 16.89 1.45
CA ILE A 204 17.22 15.69 1.17
C ILE A 204 16.66 15.05 -0.10
N ARG A 205 17.49 14.96 -1.14
CA ARG A 205 17.12 14.37 -2.43
C ARG A 205 17.07 12.83 -2.33
N PRO A 206 16.43 12.14 -3.30
CA PRO A 206 16.35 10.67 -3.31
C PRO A 206 17.70 9.96 -3.34
N ASP A 207 18.76 10.62 -3.84
CA ASP A 207 20.14 10.11 -3.85
C ASP A 207 20.86 10.33 -2.51
N GLY A 208 20.18 10.92 -1.51
CA GLY A 208 20.73 11.26 -0.21
C GLY A 208 21.49 12.59 -0.16
N SER A 209 21.66 13.28 -1.30
CA SER A 209 22.34 14.56 -1.34
C SER A 209 21.48 15.69 -0.79
N GLU A 210 22.15 16.75 -0.34
CA GLU A 210 21.50 17.95 0.17
C GLU A 210 21.11 18.87 -1.00
N GLY A 211 19.86 19.34 -0.95
CA GLY A 211 19.29 20.28 -1.89
C GLY A 211 19.13 21.68 -1.30
N ASP A 212 18.12 22.40 -1.78
CA ASP A 212 17.82 23.75 -1.31
C ASP A 212 17.41 23.76 0.16
N SER A 213 17.64 24.90 0.82
CA SER A 213 17.26 25.10 2.22
C SER A 213 16.21 26.20 2.37
N PHE A 214 15.33 26.03 3.36
CA PHE A 214 14.32 27.01 3.75
C PHE A 214 14.61 27.53 5.16
N PRO A 215 14.70 28.85 5.39
CA PRO A 215 15.00 29.39 6.71
C PRO A 215 13.82 29.20 7.68
N LEU A 216 14.15 28.88 8.93
CA LEU A 216 13.21 28.88 10.06
C LEU A 216 13.49 30.09 10.96
N SER A 217 12.45 30.84 11.30
CA SER A 217 12.42 31.91 12.31
C SER A 217 11.72 31.42 13.59
N ASP A 218 11.44 32.31 14.55
CA ASP A 218 10.78 31.95 15.83
C ASP A 218 9.49 31.15 15.63
N ILE A 219 8.65 31.60 14.70
CA ILE A 219 7.48 30.87 14.22
C ILE A 219 7.55 30.89 12.69
N THR A 220 7.40 29.71 12.08
CA THR A 220 7.43 29.54 10.63
C THR A 220 6.33 28.59 10.21
N VAL A 221 5.40 29.05 9.39
CA VAL A 221 4.38 28.19 8.77
C VAL A 221 4.91 27.70 7.43
N VAL A 222 4.94 26.38 7.26
CA VAL A 222 5.39 25.70 6.05
C VAL A 222 4.20 25.00 5.39
N GLY A 223 4.17 25.07 4.08
CA GLY A 223 3.19 24.42 3.22
C GLY A 223 3.32 24.98 1.81
N ARG A 224 2.43 24.59 0.91
CA ARG A 224 2.51 25.01 -0.49
C ARG A 224 2.45 26.55 -0.65
N GLU A 225 1.78 27.25 0.27
CA GLU A 225 1.69 28.72 0.27
C GLU A 225 2.99 29.41 0.72
N ALA A 226 3.88 28.71 1.41
CA ALA A 226 5.18 29.27 1.80
C ALA A 226 6.08 29.55 0.58
N GLY A 227 5.74 29.01 -0.60
CA GLY A 227 6.47 29.23 -1.84
C GLY A 227 7.81 28.49 -1.89
N GLY A 228 8.65 28.86 -2.85
CA GLY A 228 9.98 28.27 -3.03
C GLY A 228 9.91 26.75 -3.21
N LEU A 229 10.66 26.03 -2.37
CA LEU A 229 10.83 24.57 -2.46
C LEU A 229 9.56 23.75 -2.21
N PHE A 230 8.51 24.38 -1.65
CA PHE A 230 7.22 23.73 -1.36
C PHE A 230 6.16 23.96 -2.43
N ALA A 231 6.33 24.93 -3.33
CA ALA A 231 5.27 25.43 -4.19
C ALA A 231 4.73 24.39 -5.20
N SER A 232 5.60 23.48 -5.65
CA SER A 232 5.29 22.47 -6.67
C SER A 232 4.76 21.15 -6.11
N ASP A 233 4.88 20.90 -4.80
CA ASP A 233 4.46 19.62 -4.23
C ASP A 233 2.95 19.60 -4.00
N SER A 234 2.25 18.80 -4.82
CA SER A 234 0.80 18.62 -4.73
C SER A 234 0.35 17.84 -3.48
N TYR A 235 1.28 17.15 -2.82
CA TYR A 235 1.02 16.40 -1.59
C TYR A 235 1.22 17.27 -0.32
N LEU A 236 1.65 18.52 -0.47
CA LEU A 236 1.64 19.48 0.62
C LEU A 236 0.31 20.25 0.66
N SER A 237 -0.36 20.23 1.81
CA SER A 237 -1.40 21.21 2.12
C SER A 237 -0.87 22.66 1.98
N PRO A 238 -1.74 23.64 1.65
CA PRO A 238 -1.39 25.06 1.58
C PRO A 238 -0.66 25.55 2.84
N ARG A 239 -1.23 25.24 4.00
CA ARG A 239 -0.58 25.28 5.32
C ARG A 239 -0.47 23.84 5.81
N HIS A 240 0.75 23.35 5.97
CA HIS A 240 1.01 21.93 6.25
C HIS A 240 1.48 21.72 7.69
N ALA A 241 2.45 22.52 8.12
CA ALA A 241 3.04 22.41 9.45
C ALA A 241 3.46 23.78 9.96
N THR A 242 3.40 23.96 11.28
CA THR A 242 3.95 25.13 11.96
C THR A 242 5.16 24.70 12.78
N PHE A 243 6.29 25.35 12.52
CA PHE A 243 7.52 25.23 13.28
C PHE A 243 7.58 26.36 14.31
N SER A 244 7.96 26.06 15.54
CA SER A 244 8.05 27.06 16.61
C SER A 244 9.23 26.78 17.53
N PHE A 245 10.12 27.77 17.69
CA PHE A 245 11.21 27.72 18.64
C PHE A 245 10.73 28.19 20.02
N GLY A 246 10.73 27.29 21.00
CA GLY A 246 10.46 27.59 22.39
C GLY A 246 11.72 27.57 23.26
N ALA A 247 11.53 27.64 24.58
CA ALA A 247 12.62 27.51 25.55
C ALA A 247 13.29 26.12 25.51
N SER A 248 12.53 25.09 25.13
CA SER A 248 12.97 23.69 25.09
C SER A 248 13.48 23.24 23.70
N GLY A 249 13.67 24.16 22.76
CA GLY A 249 14.10 23.87 21.39
C GLY A 249 12.98 24.00 20.35
N LEU A 250 13.19 23.38 19.19
CA LEU A 250 12.25 23.42 18.08
C LEU A 250 11.11 22.42 18.29
N THR A 251 9.90 22.85 18.01
CA THR A 251 8.71 22.00 17.91
C THR A 251 8.08 22.12 16.54
N VAL A 252 7.45 21.06 16.08
CA VAL A 252 6.62 21.05 14.87
C VAL A 252 5.20 20.62 15.24
N ARG A 253 4.22 21.31 14.67
CA ARG A 253 2.80 20.99 14.76
C ARG A 253 2.25 20.74 13.37
N ASP A 254 1.53 19.64 13.19
CA ASP A 254 0.76 19.39 11.98
C ASP A 254 -0.48 20.31 11.96
N GLU A 255 -0.66 21.07 10.88
CA GLU A 255 -1.80 22.01 10.71
C GLU A 255 -3.02 21.31 10.12
N SER A 256 -3.33 20.10 10.62
CA SER A 256 -4.36 19.21 10.06
C SER A 256 -4.14 18.96 8.56
N SER A 257 -2.89 18.66 8.20
CA SER A 257 -2.51 18.48 6.81
C SER A 257 -3.15 17.22 6.21
N LEU A 258 -3.34 17.21 4.88
CA LEU A 258 -4.01 16.10 4.21
C LEU A 258 -3.22 14.79 4.36
N ASN A 259 -1.90 14.87 4.18
CA ASN A 259 -1.03 13.71 4.14
C ASN A 259 -0.27 13.46 5.44
N GLY A 260 -0.21 14.46 6.34
CA GLY A 260 0.48 14.38 7.62
C GLY A 260 1.95 14.76 7.55
N VAL A 261 2.48 15.23 8.68
CA VAL A 261 3.92 15.33 8.95
C VAL A 261 4.40 14.04 9.61
N TYR A 262 5.49 13.46 9.11
CA TYR A 262 6.12 12.31 9.75
C TYR A 262 7.55 12.61 10.17
N ILE A 263 7.99 12.05 11.28
CA ILE A 263 9.36 12.10 11.77
C ILE A 263 10.01 10.73 11.67
N ARG A 264 11.25 10.68 11.15
CA ARG A 264 12.02 9.43 11.09
C ARG A 264 12.42 9.01 12.50
N ILE A 265 12.20 7.74 12.84
CA ILE A 265 12.69 7.17 14.10
C ILE A 265 14.13 6.69 13.94
N ALA A 266 14.87 6.65 15.06
CA ALA A 266 16.22 6.13 15.07
C ALA A 266 16.22 4.62 14.78
N ALA A 267 17.18 4.17 13.97
CA ALA A 267 17.44 2.75 13.75
C ALA A 267 17.83 2.08 15.06
N ASP A 268 17.41 0.82 15.21
CA ASP A 268 17.68 -0.06 16.36
C ASP A 268 17.23 0.49 17.72
N THR A 269 16.44 1.58 17.73
CA THR A 269 15.93 2.21 18.94
C THR A 269 14.40 2.09 19.00
N PRO A 270 13.83 1.42 20.01
CA PRO A 270 12.38 1.30 20.14
C PRO A 270 11.70 2.65 20.33
N SER A 271 10.63 2.88 19.56
CA SER A 271 9.75 4.05 19.67
C SER A 271 8.33 3.61 20.04
N GLU A 272 7.66 4.37 20.90
CA GLU A 272 6.30 4.03 21.34
C GLU A 272 5.27 4.21 20.22
N LEU A 273 4.44 3.20 20.02
CA LEU A 273 3.33 3.21 19.06
C LEU A 273 2.00 3.21 19.82
N ARG A 274 1.37 4.38 19.92
CA ARG A 274 0.10 4.56 20.66
C ARG A 274 -1.10 4.09 19.85
N ASP A 275 -2.22 3.79 20.52
CA ASP A 275 -3.47 3.47 19.84
C ASP A 275 -3.85 4.56 18.82
N GLY A 276 -4.18 4.15 17.60
CA GLY A 276 -4.47 5.05 16.48
C GLY A 276 -3.24 5.67 15.81
N ALA A 277 -2.02 5.38 16.28
CA ALA A 277 -0.80 5.91 15.67
C ALA A 277 -0.65 5.43 14.22
N VAL A 278 -0.16 6.33 13.37
CA VAL A 278 0.10 6.05 11.96
C VAL A 278 1.61 6.10 11.74
N PHE A 279 2.13 5.13 11.01
CA PHE A 279 3.52 5.08 10.61
C PHE A 279 3.64 4.77 9.12
N ARG A 280 4.81 5.01 8.57
CA ARG A 280 5.11 4.80 7.16
C ARG A 280 6.43 4.07 7.00
N ILE A 281 6.43 3.07 6.13
CA ILE A 281 7.62 2.37 5.63
C ILE A 281 7.53 2.37 4.11
N GLY A 282 8.55 2.90 3.42
CA GLY A 282 8.45 3.11 1.98
C GLY A 282 7.27 4.00 1.57
N GLN A 283 6.34 3.47 0.79
CA GLN A 283 5.07 4.06 0.37
C GLN A 283 3.88 3.57 1.21
N GLU A 284 4.05 2.52 2.00
CA GLU A 284 3.00 1.93 2.82
C GLU A 284 2.70 2.80 4.05
N ILE A 285 1.46 3.28 4.15
CA ILE A 285 0.96 4.00 5.31
C ILE A 285 0.15 3.03 6.15
N ILE A 286 0.53 2.84 7.41
CA ILE A 286 -0.01 1.80 8.28
C ILE A 286 -0.52 2.45 9.56
N ARG A 287 -1.74 2.12 9.96
CA ARG A 287 -2.33 2.51 11.24
C ARG A 287 -2.26 1.35 12.21
N PHE A 288 -1.84 1.63 13.44
CA PHE A 288 -1.94 0.71 14.56
C PHE A 288 -3.22 0.97 15.36
N GLU A 289 -3.92 -0.10 15.71
CA GLU A 289 -5.10 -0.08 16.57
C GLU A 289 -4.89 -1.09 17.70
N ARG A 290 -4.89 -0.60 18.95
CA ARG A 290 -4.72 -1.45 20.12
C ARG A 290 -6.00 -2.24 20.35
N LEU A 291 -5.85 -3.52 20.67
CA LEU A 291 -6.99 -4.35 21.01
C LEU A 291 -7.50 -3.92 22.39
N LYS A 292 -8.75 -3.49 22.45
CA LYS A 292 -9.41 -3.10 23.69
C LYS A 292 -10.23 -4.28 24.19
N ALA A 293 -9.85 -4.84 25.33
CA ALA A 293 -10.71 -5.78 26.03
C ALA A 293 -11.97 -5.03 26.49
N SER A 294 -13.14 -5.46 26.01
CA SER A 294 -14.40 -4.98 26.59
C SER A 294 -14.65 -5.76 27.88
N PRO A 295 -14.73 -5.09 29.04
CA PRO A 295 -15.09 -5.78 30.27
C PRO A 295 -16.52 -6.35 30.11
N PRO A 296 -16.80 -7.54 30.66
CA PRO A 296 -18.15 -8.08 30.65
C PRO A 296 -19.10 -7.10 31.34
N GLN A 297 -20.17 -6.70 30.66
CA GLN A 297 -21.22 -5.87 31.25
C GLN A 297 -22.12 -6.73 32.14
N GLN A 298 -22.60 -6.18 33.26
CA GLN A 298 -23.50 -6.93 34.15
C GLN A 298 -24.74 -7.41 33.38
N GLY A 299 -25.00 -8.72 33.45
CA GLY A 299 -26.14 -9.34 32.76
C GLY A 299 -25.93 -9.63 31.28
N VAL A 300 -24.74 -9.34 30.71
CA VAL A 300 -24.39 -9.67 29.33
C VAL A 300 -23.26 -10.71 29.33
N GLU A 301 -23.55 -11.92 28.85
CA GLU A 301 -22.52 -12.91 28.58
C GLU A 301 -21.71 -12.48 27.36
N VAL A 302 -20.38 -12.40 27.52
CA VAL A 302 -19.47 -12.14 26.40
C VAL A 302 -19.38 -13.41 25.57
N MET A 303 -20.08 -13.42 24.45
CA MET A 303 -20.00 -14.49 23.46
C MET A 303 -18.84 -14.23 22.50
N GLY A 304 -17.93 -15.20 22.37
CA GLY A 304 -16.78 -15.13 21.47
C GLY A 304 -15.59 -15.95 21.97
N SER A 305 -14.63 -16.19 21.10
CA SER A 305 -13.34 -16.75 21.50
C SER A 305 -12.56 -15.70 22.30
N PRO A 306 -11.89 -16.07 23.40
CA PRO A 306 -11.00 -15.17 24.12
C PRO A 306 -9.96 -14.60 23.17
N SER A 307 -9.74 -13.28 23.22
CA SER A 307 -8.71 -12.63 22.42
C SER A 307 -7.31 -12.75 23.05
N ALA A 308 -7.06 -13.86 23.76
CA ALA A 308 -5.82 -14.10 24.46
C ALA A 308 -4.66 -14.17 23.46
N GLY A 309 -3.55 -13.50 23.79
CA GLY A 309 -2.34 -13.52 22.95
C GLY A 309 -2.31 -12.52 21.81
N LEU A 310 -3.26 -11.57 21.72
CA LEU A 310 -3.25 -10.47 20.76
C LEU A 310 -3.10 -9.12 21.45
N VAL A 311 -2.26 -8.25 20.90
CA VAL A 311 -2.00 -6.89 21.39
C VAL A 311 -2.87 -5.87 20.67
N GLY A 312 -3.16 -6.10 19.39
CA GLY A 312 -3.81 -5.15 18.51
C GLY A 312 -3.85 -5.65 17.08
N ARG A 313 -4.03 -4.71 16.15
CA ARG A 313 -3.90 -4.93 14.72
C ARG A 313 -3.22 -3.75 14.06
N ILE A 314 -2.63 -3.99 12.91
CA ILE A 314 -2.24 -2.95 11.97
C ILE A 314 -3.10 -3.02 10.73
N CYS A 315 -3.42 -1.87 10.15
CA CYS A 315 -4.25 -1.76 8.96
C CYS A 315 -3.58 -0.83 7.95
N LEU A 316 -3.53 -1.25 6.68
CA LEU A 316 -3.04 -0.41 5.60
C LEU A 316 -4.01 0.73 5.34
N VAL A 317 -3.51 1.95 5.23
CA VAL A 317 -4.30 3.16 4.97
C VAL A 317 -4.30 3.40 3.47
N ILE A 318 -5.39 3.07 2.80
CA ILE A 318 -5.57 3.21 1.34
C ILE A 318 -6.35 4.47 0.95
N GLY A 319 -6.92 5.17 1.93
CA GLY A 319 -7.64 6.43 1.76
C GLY A 319 -7.74 7.17 3.09
N ARG A 320 -8.43 8.33 3.11
CA ARG A 320 -8.51 9.19 4.30
C ARG A 320 -9.04 8.44 5.53
N GLU A 321 -10.11 7.68 5.35
CA GLU A 321 -10.78 6.92 6.40
C GLU A 321 -10.94 5.45 6.03
N THR A 322 -10.34 5.05 4.90
CA THR A 322 -10.46 3.71 4.36
C THR A 322 -9.20 2.93 4.67
N THR A 323 -9.37 1.80 5.34
CA THR A 323 -8.31 0.81 5.54
C THR A 323 -8.45 -0.33 4.55
N GLY A 324 -7.32 -0.79 4.02
CA GLY A 324 -7.21 -2.02 3.25
C GLY A 324 -6.97 -3.21 4.18
N ASN A 325 -5.99 -4.05 3.82
CA ASN A 325 -5.68 -5.24 4.61
C ASN A 325 -5.32 -4.88 6.06
N CYS A 326 -5.81 -5.70 6.99
CA CYS A 326 -5.49 -5.61 8.40
C CYS A 326 -4.90 -6.92 8.90
N TYR A 327 -3.92 -6.83 9.80
CA TYR A 327 -3.18 -7.95 10.34
C TYR A 327 -3.15 -7.87 11.86
N ALA A 328 -3.51 -8.96 12.54
CA ALA A 328 -3.47 -9.03 13.99
C ALA A 328 -2.01 -9.08 14.49
N ILE A 329 -1.73 -8.40 15.59
CA ILE A 329 -0.42 -8.40 16.25
C ILE A 329 -0.47 -9.38 17.43
N PRO A 330 0.24 -10.52 17.37
CA PRO A 330 0.38 -11.41 18.51
C PRO A 330 1.31 -10.79 19.56
N THR A 331 1.25 -11.31 20.80
CA THR A 331 2.14 -10.89 21.89
C THR A 331 3.62 -11.17 21.61
N SER A 332 3.93 -12.09 20.68
CA SER A 332 5.30 -12.32 20.19
C SER A 332 5.84 -11.18 19.30
N GLY A 333 4.98 -10.28 18.84
CA GLY A 333 5.32 -9.23 17.88
C GLY A 333 5.22 -9.69 16.42
N LEU A 334 5.53 -8.75 15.51
CA LEU A 334 5.56 -8.94 14.06
C LEU A 334 6.79 -8.26 13.45
N HIS A 335 7.29 -8.81 12.36
CA HIS A 335 8.25 -8.20 11.48
C HIS A 335 7.60 -7.82 10.16
N LEU A 336 7.92 -6.62 9.67
CA LEU A 336 7.45 -6.10 8.41
C LEU A 336 8.64 -5.90 7.47
N GLY A 337 8.48 -6.27 6.20
CA GLY A 337 9.53 -6.12 5.21
C GLY A 337 9.04 -6.41 3.79
N ARG A 338 9.92 -6.23 2.81
CA ARG A 338 9.60 -6.53 1.40
C ARG A 338 9.78 -8.00 1.06
N GLU A 339 10.77 -8.65 1.67
CA GLU A 339 11.20 -10.02 1.32
C GLU A 339 11.13 -10.98 2.52
N ARG A 340 11.27 -10.46 3.74
CA ARG A 340 11.33 -11.22 4.99
C ARG A 340 10.46 -10.54 6.05
N GLY A 341 9.88 -11.35 6.92
CA GLY A 341 9.01 -10.92 8.00
C GLY A 341 7.70 -11.69 8.00
N ASP A 342 6.81 -11.31 8.93
CA ASP A 342 5.48 -11.89 9.06
C ASP A 342 4.49 -11.23 8.09
N ILE A 343 4.70 -9.95 7.76
CA ILE A 343 3.92 -9.19 6.78
C ILE A 343 4.85 -8.67 5.70
N LEU A 344 4.50 -8.98 4.44
CA LEU A 344 5.33 -8.70 3.28
C LEU A 344 4.70 -7.63 2.37
N PHE A 345 5.57 -6.74 1.87
CA PHE A 345 5.24 -5.68 0.91
C PHE A 345 6.12 -5.82 -0.36
N PRO A 346 5.94 -6.88 -1.17
CA PRO A 346 6.85 -7.22 -2.26
C PRO A 346 6.89 -6.17 -3.38
N ASP A 347 5.79 -5.45 -3.60
CA ASP A 347 5.63 -4.50 -4.70
C ASP A 347 6.20 -3.10 -4.38
N ASP A 348 6.48 -2.80 -3.11
CA ASP A 348 7.03 -1.51 -2.69
C ASP A 348 8.56 -1.56 -2.58
N GLY A 349 9.24 -1.16 -3.65
CA GLY A 349 10.70 -1.09 -3.72
C GLY A 349 11.37 -0.17 -2.68
N TYR A 350 10.61 0.71 -2.01
CA TYR A 350 11.14 1.54 -0.92
C TYR A 350 11.13 0.83 0.44
N VAL A 351 10.50 -0.33 0.55
CA VAL A 351 10.56 -1.17 1.75
C VAL A 351 11.79 -2.07 1.68
N SER A 352 12.66 -2.00 2.70
CA SER A 352 13.79 -2.92 2.86
C SER A 352 13.33 -4.38 3.05
N GLY A 353 14.19 -5.34 2.69
CA GLY A 353 13.88 -6.78 2.77
C GLY A 353 13.35 -7.20 4.15
N LEU A 354 13.95 -6.69 5.22
CA LEU A 354 13.39 -6.63 6.57
C LEU A 354 13.47 -5.16 7.01
N HIS A 355 12.37 -4.54 7.41
CA HIS A 355 12.29 -3.08 7.55
C HIS A 355 12.11 -2.64 9.00
N CYS A 356 11.06 -3.13 9.66
CA CYS A 356 10.79 -2.79 11.04
C CYS A 356 10.18 -3.98 11.79
N ARG A 357 10.22 -3.90 13.11
CA ARG A 357 9.53 -4.84 14.00
C ARG A 357 8.57 -4.10 14.91
N LEU A 358 7.46 -4.76 15.18
CA LEU A 358 6.43 -4.39 16.12
C LEU A 358 6.49 -5.38 17.28
N HIS A 359 6.64 -4.92 18.50
CA HIS A 359 6.67 -5.80 19.68
C HIS A 359 6.07 -5.10 20.91
N GLU A 360 5.62 -5.89 21.87
CA GLU A 360 5.12 -5.37 23.14
C GLU A 360 6.19 -5.51 24.23
N GLU A 361 6.41 -4.43 24.99
CA GLU A 361 7.30 -4.43 26.16
C GLU A 361 6.66 -3.63 27.29
N GLY A 362 6.47 -4.26 28.46
CA GLY A 362 5.84 -3.61 29.62
C GLY A 362 4.43 -3.08 29.35
N GLY A 363 3.64 -3.79 28.51
CA GLY A 363 2.29 -3.39 28.12
C GLY A 363 2.21 -2.24 27.11
N ARG A 364 3.37 -1.76 26.61
CA ARG A 364 3.45 -0.72 25.59
C ARG A 364 3.80 -1.34 24.24
N MET A 365 3.13 -0.86 23.20
CA MET A 365 3.45 -1.28 21.85
C MET A 365 4.62 -0.44 21.37
N LEU A 366 5.65 -1.10 20.84
CA LEU A 366 6.87 -0.48 20.36
C LEU A 366 7.09 -0.83 18.88
N ILE A 367 7.60 0.13 18.14
CA ILE A 367 8.13 -0.05 16.78
C ILE A 367 9.63 0.18 16.80
N THR A 368 10.39 -0.68 16.11
CA THR A 368 11.83 -0.52 15.93
C THR A 368 12.15 -0.65 14.46
N ASP A 369 12.79 0.36 13.89
CA ASP A 369 13.43 0.25 12.58
C ASP A 369 14.66 -0.65 12.71
N VAL A 370 14.76 -1.71 11.91
CA VAL A 370 15.82 -2.73 12.06
C VAL A 370 16.94 -2.56 11.03
N GLY A 371 17.34 -1.31 10.81
CA GLY A 371 18.38 -0.94 9.85
C GLY A 371 17.85 -0.84 8.42
N SER A 372 16.67 -0.26 8.25
CA SER A 372 16.10 -0.05 6.92
C SER A 372 16.85 1.05 6.16
N SER A 373 16.90 0.95 4.83
CA SER A 373 17.63 1.89 3.98
C SER A 373 16.94 3.26 3.94
N ASN A 374 15.61 3.27 3.80
CA ASN A 374 14.82 4.50 3.68
C ASN A 374 14.30 5.01 5.03
N GLY A 375 14.35 4.20 6.08
CA GLY A 375 13.86 4.55 7.41
C GLY A 375 12.37 4.30 7.61
N THR A 376 12.02 4.08 8.87
CA THR A 376 10.65 4.08 9.38
C THR A 376 10.26 5.48 9.87
N PHE A 377 9.05 5.91 9.55
CA PHE A 377 8.55 7.24 9.89
C PHE A 377 7.27 7.17 10.73
N LEU A 378 7.22 7.90 11.84
CA LEU A 378 6.03 8.03 12.68
C LEU A 378 5.29 9.34 12.38
N ARG A 379 3.97 9.28 12.20
CA ARG A 379 3.15 10.47 12.01
C ARG A 379 3.07 11.26 13.31
N ILE A 380 3.30 12.57 13.22
CA ILE A 380 3.18 13.49 14.34
C ILE A 380 1.70 13.73 14.63
N THR A 381 1.33 13.65 15.91
CA THR A 381 -0.01 13.98 16.40
C THR A 381 0.09 15.19 17.32
N GLY A 382 -0.61 16.27 16.99
CA GLY A 382 -0.50 17.53 17.72
C GLY A 382 0.86 18.20 17.50
N SER A 383 1.59 18.47 18.58
CA SER A 383 2.89 19.14 18.57
C SER A 383 3.97 18.21 19.12
N ALA A 384 5.09 18.07 18.40
CA ALA A 384 6.21 17.22 18.80
C ALA A 384 7.53 18.01 18.83
N PRO A 385 8.43 17.71 19.79
CA PRO A 385 9.79 18.23 19.77
C PRO A 385 10.58 17.63 18.61
N VAL A 386 11.43 18.44 17.98
CA VAL A 386 12.25 18.02 16.85
C VAL A 386 13.71 18.39 17.12
N PRO A 387 14.55 17.41 17.52
CA PRO A 387 15.99 17.62 17.66
C PRO A 387 16.64 18.10 16.35
N SER A 388 17.73 18.87 16.48
CA SER A 388 18.58 19.21 15.33
C SER A 388 19.13 17.92 14.71
N GLY A 389 19.17 17.86 13.38
CA GLY A 389 19.51 16.67 12.59
C GLY A 389 18.34 15.71 12.30
N SER A 390 17.14 15.95 12.86
CA SER A 390 15.97 15.09 12.61
C SER A 390 15.52 15.16 11.15
N LEU A 391 15.02 14.03 10.64
CA LEU A 391 14.44 13.94 9.30
C LEU A 391 12.92 13.94 9.37
N LEU A 392 12.30 14.86 8.64
CA LEU A 392 10.86 15.05 8.52
C LEU A 392 10.40 14.76 7.09
N LEU A 393 9.38 13.93 6.95
CA LEU A 393 8.70 13.67 5.69
C LEU A 393 7.41 14.49 5.65
N MET A 394 7.29 15.37 4.66
CA MET A 394 6.11 16.19 4.42
C MET A 394 5.81 16.17 2.92
N GLY A 395 4.59 15.79 2.54
CA GLY A 395 4.27 15.56 1.13
C GLY A 395 5.10 14.41 0.54
N GLN A 396 5.86 14.68 -0.51
CA GLN A 396 6.80 13.74 -1.13
C GLN A 396 8.26 14.03 -0.78
N GLN A 397 8.51 15.07 0.03
CA GLN A 397 9.84 15.60 0.27
C GLN A 397 10.34 15.24 1.67
N LEU A 398 11.63 14.93 1.74
CA LEU A 398 12.34 14.65 2.98
C LEU A 398 13.18 15.86 3.37
N PHE A 399 13.07 16.30 4.62
CA PHE A 399 13.75 17.49 5.14
C PHE A 399 14.59 17.14 6.35
N ARG A 400 15.84 17.58 6.38
CA ARG A 400 16.66 17.59 7.59
C ARG A 400 16.50 18.94 8.29
N VAL A 401 16.27 18.90 9.59
CA VAL A 401 16.17 20.09 10.44
C VAL A 401 17.54 20.47 10.96
N GLU A 402 17.91 21.75 10.89
CA GLU A 402 19.20 22.26 11.40
C GLU A 402 19.01 23.57 12.16
N PHE A 403 19.64 23.67 13.33
CA PHE A 403 19.73 24.87 14.17
C PHE A 403 20.78 24.70 15.26
#